data_AF-A0A1H0KX72-F1
#
_entry.id   AF-A0A1H0KX72-F1
#
_cell.length_a   1.000
_cell.length_b   1.000
_cell.length_c   1.000
_cell.angle_alpha   90.00
_cell.angle_beta   90.00
_cell.angle_gamma   90.00
#
_symmetry.space_group_name_H-M   'P 1'
#
loop_
_entity.id
_entity.type
_entity.pdbx_description
1 polymer ?
#
loop_
_entity_poly.entity_id
_entity_poly.type
_entity_poly.pdbx_seq_one_letter_code
_entity_poly.pdbx_strand_id
1 'polypeptide(L)' 'MNQKEEFLAKALEIHHEYEVATAVIRDMMSKSVAIGPEWDAAVARQPAALDTWMELPRGYGDFTADD' A
#
# COMPACT_ATOMS: atom_id res chain seq x y z
N MET A 1 12.80 18.63 -4.01
CA MET A 1 11.55 17.97 -3.62
C MET A 1 11.25 18.43 -2.21
N ASN A 2 10.04 18.93 -1.93
CA ASN A 2 9.65 19.34 -0.58
C ASN A 2 9.03 18.15 0.18
N GLN A 3 8.90 18.28 1.50
CA GLN A 3 8.38 17.22 2.37
C GLN A 3 6.95 16.78 1.99
N LYS A 4 6.12 17.69 1.43
CA LYS A 4 4.77 17.38 0.94
C LYS A 4 4.84 16.54 -0.35
N GLU A 5 5.73 16.87 -1.28
CA GLU A 5 5.97 16.10 -2.51
C GLU A 5 6.50 14.70 -2.21
N GLU A 6 7.42 14.56 -1.25
CA GLU A 6 7.94 13.26 -0.80
C GLU A 6 6.86 12.39 -0.14
N PHE A 7 6.01 13.00 0.68
CA PHE A 7 4.87 12.31 1.27
C PHE A 7 3.91 11.79 0.20
N LEU A 8 3.52 12.65 -0.75
CA LEU A 8 2.61 12.26 -1.83
C LEU A 8 3.21 11.15 -2.71
N ALA A 9 4.50 11.23 -3.03
CA ALA A 9 5.19 10.19 -3.77
C ALA A 9 5.11 8.84 -3.05
N LYS A 10 5.44 8.80 -1.74
CA LYS A 10 5.34 7.56 -0.96
C LYS A 10 3.91 7.07 -0.78
N ALA A 11 2.95 7.98 -0.57
CA ALA A 11 1.54 7.62 -0.48
C ALA A 11 1.05 6.94 -1.77
N LEU A 12 1.46 7.44 -2.94
CA LEU A 12 1.14 6.84 -4.23
C LEU A 12 1.81 5.47 -4.42
N GLU A 13 3.07 5.32 -4.01
CA GLU A 13 3.78 4.04 -4.06
C GLU A 13 3.09 2.97 -3.19
N ILE A 14 2.71 3.33 -1.96
CA ILE A 14 2.02 2.42 -1.04
C ILE A 14 0.63 2.04 -1.58
N HIS A 15 -0.11 3.02 -2.11
CA HIS A 15 -1.41 2.78 -2.73
C HIS A 15 -1.30 1.84 -3.93
N HIS A 16 -0.28 2.03 -4.78
CA HIS A 16 -0.04 1.18 -5.94
C HIS A 16 0.24 -0.28 -5.53
N GLU A 17 1.08 -0.50 -4.51
CA GLU A 17 1.34 -1.85 -3.99
C GLU A 17 0.07 -2.53 -3.46
N TYR A 18 -0.76 -1.77 -2.73
CA TYR A 18 -2.07 -2.26 -2.27
C TYR A 18 -2.98 -2.65 -3.45
N GLU A 19 -3.09 -1.81 -4.49
CA GLU A 19 -3.91 -2.09 -5.67
C GLU A 19 -3.41 -3.32 -6.45
N VAL A 20 -2.11 -3.46 -6.62
CA VAL A 20 -1.49 -4.62 -7.29
C VAL A 20 -1.80 -5.91 -6.54
N ALA A 21 -1.58 -5.94 -5.22
CA ALA A 21 -1.89 -7.11 -4.40
C ALA A 21 -3.41 -7.45 -4.43
N THR A 22 -4.25 -6.41 -4.37
CA THR A 22 -5.72 -6.56 -4.47
C THR A 22 -6.16 -7.11 -5.82
N ALA A 23 -5.54 -6.67 -6.91
CA ALA A 23 -5.84 -7.16 -8.25
C ALA A 23 -5.50 -8.64 -8.41
N VAL A 24 -4.36 -9.09 -7.87
CA VAL A 24 -3.97 -10.51 -7.86
C VAL A 24 -4.98 -11.34 -7.05
N ILE A 25 -5.31 -10.90 -5.83
CA ILE A 25 -6.31 -11.58 -4.98
C ILE A 25 -7.65 -11.70 -5.73
N ARG A 26 -8.11 -10.61 -6.36
CA ARG A 26 -9.37 -10.60 -7.11
C ARG A 26 -9.35 -11.53 -8.33
N ASP A 27 -8.27 -11.52 -9.10
CA ASP A 27 -8.12 -12.39 -10.26
C ASP A 27 -8.11 -13.87 -9.85
N MET A 28 -7.36 -14.23 -8.81
CA MET A 28 -7.30 -15.59 -8.29
C MET A 28 -8.65 -16.04 -7.70
N MET A 29 -9.34 -15.18 -6.94
CA MET A 29 -10.71 -15.46 -6.47
C MET A 29 -11.68 -15.68 -7.63
N SER A 30 -11.56 -14.93 -8.72
CA SER A 30 -12.42 -15.13 -9.90
C SER A 30 -12.21 -16.49 -10.56
N LYS A 31 -11.01 -17.08 -10.38
CA LYS A 31 -10.64 -18.42 -10.84
C LYS A 31 -10.91 -19.51 -9.78
N SER A 32 -11.51 -19.15 -8.65
CA SER A 32 -11.72 -20.04 -7.49
C SER A 32 -10.41 -20.64 -6.95
N VAL A 33 -9.29 -19.90 -7.06
CA VAL A 33 -7.99 -20.26 -6.50
C VAL A 33 -7.71 -19.34 -5.32
N ALA A 34 -7.53 -19.93 -4.14
CA ALA A 34 -7.24 -19.21 -2.90
C ALA A 34 -6.07 -19.84 -2.12
N ILE A 35 -5.14 -20.47 -2.85
CA ILE A 35 -3.94 -21.12 -2.32
C ILE A 35 -2.79 -21.00 -3.34
N GLY A 36 -1.56 -21.07 -2.85
CA GLY A 36 -0.35 -21.11 -3.67
C GLY A 36 0.51 -19.86 -3.53
N PRO A 37 1.74 -19.87 -4.08
CA PRO A 37 2.75 -18.86 -3.78
C PRO A 37 2.32 -17.43 -4.15
N GLU A 38 1.61 -17.29 -5.25
CA GLU A 38 1.09 -16.00 -5.72
C GLU A 38 -0.01 -15.46 -4.80
N TRP A 39 -0.92 -16.34 -4.37
CA TRP A 39 -1.95 -16.00 -3.39
C TRP A 39 -1.34 -15.59 -2.06
N ASP A 40 -0.44 -16.41 -1.54
CA ASP A 40 0.22 -16.18 -0.25
C ASP A 40 1.01 -14.86 -0.27
N ALA A 41 1.69 -14.56 -1.37
CA ALA A 41 2.40 -13.30 -1.55
C ALA A 41 1.44 -12.11 -1.59
N ALA A 42 0.33 -12.18 -2.34
CA ALA A 42 -0.62 -11.10 -2.45
C ALA A 42 -1.36 -10.83 -1.12
N VAL A 43 -1.78 -11.89 -0.43
CA VAL A 43 -2.42 -11.80 0.89
C VAL A 43 -1.47 -11.29 1.97
N ALA A 44 -0.15 -11.49 1.83
CA ALA A 44 0.83 -10.87 2.72
C ALA A 44 1.10 -9.39 2.37
N ARG A 45 1.18 -9.06 1.07
CA ARG A 45 1.50 -7.70 0.59
C ARG A 45 0.37 -6.69 0.84
N GLN A 46 -0.89 -7.09 0.62
CA GLN A 46 -2.03 -6.20 0.80
C GLN A 46 -2.12 -5.59 2.22
N PRO A 47 -2.11 -6.37 3.32
CA PRO A 47 -2.13 -5.81 4.67
C PRO A 47 -0.82 -5.07 5.01
N ALA A 48 0.34 -5.55 4.55
CA ALA A 48 1.61 -4.85 4.78
C ALA A 48 1.63 -3.44 4.16
N ALA A 49 1.01 -3.26 2.99
CA ALA A 49 0.83 -1.94 2.38
C ALA A 49 -0.09 -1.05 3.25
N LEU A 50 -1.17 -1.59 3.82
CA LEU A 50 -2.03 -0.86 4.74
C LEU A 50 -1.32 -0.47 6.04
N ASP A 51 -0.52 -1.38 6.61
CA ASP A 51 0.31 -1.08 7.78
C ASP A 51 1.28 0.07 7.48
N THR A 52 1.93 0.02 6.32
CA THR A 52 2.85 1.08 5.86
C THR A 52 2.11 2.41 5.66
N TRP A 53 0.90 2.37 5.10
CA TRP A 53 0.04 3.56 4.95
C TRP A 53 -0.29 4.20 6.30
N MET A 54 -0.64 3.40 7.31
CA MET A 54 -0.97 3.89 8.65
C MET A 54 0.21 4.54 9.36
N GLU A 55 1.43 4.06 9.11
CA GLU A 55 2.66 4.60 9.69
C GLU A 55 3.18 5.83 8.93
N LEU A 56 2.79 6.02 7.66
CA LEU A 56 3.30 7.09 6.81
C LEU A 56 3.17 8.50 7.44
N PRO A 57 2.03 8.92 8.01
CA PRO A 57 1.91 10.24 8.64
C PRO A 57 2.90 10.46 9.80
N ARG A 58 3.26 9.41 10.54
CA ARG A 58 4.20 9.52 11.68
C ARG A 58 5.61 9.91 11.23
N GLY A 59 6.01 9.50 10.02
CA GLY A 59 7.32 9.83 9.45
C GLY A 59 7.42 11.23 8.87
N TYR A 60 6.28 11.89 8.61
CA TYR A 60 6.23 13.19 7.95
C TYR A 60 5.68 14.32 8.84
N GLY A 61 5.20 14.02 10.05
CA GLY A 61 4.71 15.04 10.98
C GLY A 61 3.45 15.75 10.51
N ASP A 62 3.05 16.80 11.20
CA ASP A 62 1.88 17.59 10.86
C ASP A 62 2.21 18.62 9.77
N PHE A 63 1.58 18.49 8.60
CA PHE A 63 1.75 19.43 7.49
C PHE A 63 1.06 20.78 7.72
N THR A 64 0.34 20.94 8.85
CA THR A 64 -0.34 22.18 9.23
C THR A 64 0.53 23.15 10.02
N ALA A 65 1.81 22.81 10.30
CA ALA A 65 2.80 23.79 10.71
C ALA A 65 3.19 24.70 9.52
N ASP A 66 2.24 25.52 9.07
CA ASP A 66 2.56 26.72 8.29
C ASP A 66 3.18 27.73 9.27
N ASP A 67 4.30 28.31 8.83
CA ASP A 67 5.11 29.37 9.46
C ASP A 67 4.33 30.68 9.67
#